data_AF-A0A8T4CHD0-F1
#
_entry.id   AF-A0A8T4CHD0-F1
#
_cell.length_a   1.000
_cell.length_b   1.000
_cell.length_c   1.000
_cell.angle_alpha   90.00
_cell.angle_beta   90.00
_cell.angle_gamma   90.00
#
_symmetry.space_group_name_H-M   'P 1'
#
loop_
_entity.id
_entity.type
_entity.pdbx_description
1 polymer ?
#
loop_
_entity_poly.entity_id
_entity_poly.type
_entity_poly.pdbx_seq_one_letter_code
_entity_poly.pdbx_strand_id
1 'polypeptide(L)'
;MNKLSTKSQTIILEAHNNCFPDMDVWSLVGSDRESLTKLASRFLKDWSLGRRLRWSERLYLKALLMARWDRITSPLVLRVLAPMVKKMLKALGRAFEAPLTVESGAEAVDRDAVKGVLSLMCDSAYRIVRQVAERLSGYAQSWGNRLARKWLDDAGFICYLTMMSLPQNRNLYAPFTITV
;
A
#
# COMPACT_ATOMS: atom_id res chain seq x y z
N MET A 1 -54.04 -16.59 -20.83
CA MET A 1 -53.08 -15.97 -21.77
C MET A 1 -52.97 -14.50 -21.43
N ASN A 2 -51.86 -14.06 -20.83
CA ASN A 2 -51.48 -12.64 -20.73
C ASN A 2 -49.95 -12.59 -20.79
N LYS A 3 -49.43 -12.00 -21.87
CA LYS A 3 -47.98 -11.83 -22.14
C LYS A 3 -47.45 -10.73 -21.23
N LEU A 4 -46.65 -11.08 -20.22
CA LEU A 4 -45.84 -10.11 -19.47
C LEU A 4 -44.57 -9.83 -20.27
N SER A 5 -44.55 -8.66 -20.89
CA SER A 5 -43.41 -8.09 -21.61
C SER A 5 -42.32 -7.73 -20.60
N THR A 6 -41.25 -8.54 -20.62
CA THR A 6 -39.98 -8.29 -19.93
C THR A 6 -39.30 -7.09 -20.59
N LYS A 7 -39.48 -5.89 -20.03
CA LYS A 7 -38.59 -4.77 -20.30
C LYS A 7 -37.34 -4.94 -19.45
N SER A 8 -36.32 -5.56 -20.03
CA SER A 8 -34.95 -5.47 -19.54
C SER A 8 -34.55 -4.00 -19.55
N GLN A 9 -34.56 -3.35 -18.39
CA GLN A 9 -33.83 -2.11 -18.19
C GLN A 9 -32.35 -2.48 -18.17
N THR A 10 -31.73 -2.35 -19.34
CA THR A 10 -30.28 -2.26 -19.47
C THR A 10 -29.84 -1.04 -18.69
N ILE A 11 -29.43 -1.26 -17.43
CA ILE A 11 -28.64 -0.29 -16.69
C ILE A 11 -27.33 -0.23 -17.44
N ILE A 12 -27.20 0.81 -18.27
CA ILE A 12 -25.93 1.23 -18.82
C ILE A 12 -25.09 1.59 -17.60
N LEU A 13 -24.24 0.64 -17.19
CA LEU A 13 -23.09 0.93 -16.36
C LEU A 13 -22.19 1.83 -17.22
N GLU A 14 -22.50 3.12 -17.24
CA GLU A 14 -21.55 4.13 -17.68
C GLU A 14 -20.31 3.92 -16.83
N ALA A 15 -19.29 3.43 -17.52
CA ALA A 15 -17.98 3.23 -16.97
C ALA A 15 -17.50 4.58 -16.42
N HIS A 16 -17.56 4.73 -15.10
CA HIS A 16 -16.64 5.58 -14.35
C HIS A 16 -15.22 5.05 -14.56
N ASN A 17 -14.70 5.19 -15.78
CA ASN A 17 -13.33 4.96 -16.18
C ASN A 17 -12.44 6.09 -15.64
N ASN A 18 -12.44 6.26 -14.32
CA ASN A 18 -11.45 7.02 -13.55
C ASN A 18 -11.63 6.86 -12.03
N CYS A 19 -12.02 5.67 -11.55
CA CYS A 19 -12.19 5.46 -10.10
C CYS A 19 -10.87 5.26 -9.33
N PHE A 20 -9.73 5.15 -10.02
CA PHE A 20 -8.40 5.11 -9.40
C PHE A 20 -7.35 5.84 -10.25
N PRO A 21 -7.32 7.18 -10.25
CA PRO A 21 -6.24 7.91 -10.87
C PRO A 21 -5.05 7.91 -9.90
N ASP A 22 -4.06 7.05 -10.17
CA ASP A 22 -2.79 6.96 -9.43
C ASP A 22 -3.01 6.52 -7.96
N MET A 23 -2.37 5.44 -7.51
CA MET A 23 -2.31 5.19 -6.07
C MET A 23 -1.52 6.34 -5.45
N ASP A 24 -2.23 7.35 -4.94
CA ASP A 24 -1.63 8.51 -4.27
C ASP A 24 -0.73 7.97 -3.17
N VAL A 25 0.50 8.46 -3.09
CA VAL A 25 1.53 7.89 -2.21
C VAL A 25 1.07 7.90 -0.74
N TRP A 26 0.09 8.74 -0.43
CA TRP A 26 -0.57 8.88 0.86
C TRP A 26 -1.56 7.77 1.20
N SER A 27 -1.99 6.97 0.22
CA SER A 27 -2.66 5.70 0.47
C SER A 27 -1.68 4.65 1.01
N LEU A 28 -0.42 4.71 0.57
CA LEU A 28 0.64 3.76 0.94
C LEU A 28 1.33 4.10 2.26
N VAL A 29 1.47 5.39 2.57
CA VAL A 29 2.15 5.89 3.78
C VAL A 29 1.25 6.94 4.42
N GLY A 30 0.95 6.77 5.71
CA GLY A 30 0.18 7.75 6.47
C GLY A 30 0.83 9.15 6.41
N SER A 31 0.01 10.19 6.29
CA SER A 31 0.45 11.59 6.32
C SER A 31 0.75 12.12 7.73
N ASP A 32 0.87 11.21 8.70
CA ASP A 32 1.21 11.51 10.09
C ASP A 32 2.73 11.63 10.29
N ARG A 33 3.11 12.36 11.34
CA ARG A 33 4.51 12.64 11.64
C ARG A 33 5.30 11.37 11.94
N GLU A 34 4.68 10.37 12.56
CA GLU A 34 5.37 9.15 12.94
C GLU A 34 5.76 8.33 11.69
N SER A 35 4.83 8.13 10.77
CA SER A 35 5.05 7.44 9.49
C SER A 35 6.13 8.13 8.65
N LEU A 36 6.04 9.45 8.50
CA LEU A 36 7.03 10.23 7.74
C LEU A 36 8.40 10.26 8.43
N THR A 37 8.46 10.30 9.76
CA THR A 37 9.72 10.23 10.51
C THR A 37 10.36 8.85 10.40
N LYS A 38 9.57 7.76 10.45
CA LYS A 38 10.07 6.39 10.25
C LYS A 38 10.65 6.23 8.84
N LEU A 39 9.93 6.68 7.82
CA LEU A 39 10.40 6.67 6.44
C LEU A 39 11.69 7.50 6.28
N ALA A 40 11.69 8.75 6.74
CA ALA A 40 12.83 9.64 6.61
C ALA A 40 14.05 9.17 7.41
N SER A 41 13.86 8.67 8.64
CA SER A 41 14.97 8.15 9.43
C SER A 41 15.63 6.95 8.77
N ARG A 42 14.86 6.03 8.18
CA ARG A 42 15.42 4.87 7.49
C ARG A 42 16.14 5.27 6.20
N PHE A 43 15.53 6.17 5.44
CA PHE A 43 16.11 6.65 4.18
C PHE A 43 17.37 7.52 4.38
N LEU A 44 17.38 8.40 5.38
CA LEU A 44 18.49 9.32 5.64
C LEU A 44 19.63 8.67 6.42
N LYS A 45 19.38 7.59 7.17
CA LYS A 45 20.45 6.79 7.80
C LYS A 45 21.32 6.09 6.77
N ASP A 46 20.74 5.68 5.64
CA ASP A 46 21.49 5.07 4.56
C ASP A 46 22.01 6.16 3.60
N TRP A 47 23.31 6.40 3.67
CA TRP A 47 24.00 7.38 2.83
C TRP A 47 23.85 7.10 1.32
N SER A 48 23.72 5.83 0.92
CA SER A 48 23.58 5.43 -0.47
C SER A 48 22.19 5.77 -1.03
N LEU A 49 21.15 5.61 -0.21
CA LEU A 49 19.77 5.98 -0.54
C LEU A 49 19.61 7.50 -0.53
N GLY A 50 20.16 8.17 0.48
CA GLY A 50 20.13 9.61 0.62
C GLY A 50 20.58 10.34 -0.63
N ARG A 51 21.63 9.85 -1.33
CA ARG A 51 22.19 10.44 -2.58
C ARG A 51 21.18 10.59 -3.72
N ARG A 52 20.06 9.87 -3.69
CA ARG A 52 19.01 9.95 -4.72
C ARG A 52 18.06 11.14 -4.56
N LEU A 53 18.01 11.75 -3.38
CA LEU A 53 17.30 13.02 -3.18
C LEU A 53 18.21 14.21 -3.46
N ARG A 54 17.66 15.26 -4.09
CA ARG A 54 18.34 16.55 -4.24
C ARG A 54 18.59 17.17 -2.86
N TRP A 55 19.65 17.96 -2.76
CA TRP A 55 19.98 18.68 -1.52
C TRP A 55 18.81 19.54 -1.00
N SER A 56 18.08 20.21 -1.89
CA SER A 56 16.89 20.99 -1.52
C SER A 56 15.75 20.14 -0.96
N GLU A 57 15.51 18.96 -1.51
CA GLU A 57 14.48 18.02 -1.02
C GLU A 57 14.85 17.51 0.39
N ARG A 58 16.13 17.24 0.64
CA ARG A 58 16.61 16.86 1.99
C ARG A 58 16.47 17.97 3.01
N LEU A 59 16.83 19.20 2.62
CA LEU A 59 16.69 20.37 3.49
C LEU A 59 15.22 20.62 3.82
N TYR A 60 14.34 20.51 2.83
CA TYR A 60 12.89 20.61 3.01
C TYR A 60 12.37 19.54 3.97
N LEU A 61 12.73 18.27 3.77
CA LEU A 61 12.36 17.19 4.68
C LEU A 61 12.89 17.41 6.10
N LYS A 62 14.15 17.84 6.23
CA LYS A 62 14.74 18.11 7.55
C LYS A 62 14.03 19.26 8.26
N ALA A 63 13.73 20.35 7.55
CA ALA A 63 12.97 21.48 8.07
C ALA A 63 11.55 21.05 8.48
N LEU A 64 10.89 20.24 7.64
CA LEU A 64 9.58 19.68 7.94
C LEU A 64 9.62 18.81 9.19
N LEU A 65 10.61 17.91 9.34
CA LEU A 65 10.72 17.05 10.53
C LEU A 65 11.09 17.82 11.81
N MET A 66 11.77 18.97 11.67
CA MET A 66 12.05 19.88 12.78
C MET A 66 10.82 20.70 13.19
N ALA A 67 9.91 20.98 12.26
CA ALA A 67 8.65 21.62 12.58
C ALA A 67 7.77 20.71 13.46
N ARG A 68 7.09 21.29 14.45
CA ARG A 68 6.11 20.59 15.29
C ARG A 68 4.76 20.57 14.57
N TRP A 69 4.41 19.43 13.99
CA TRP A 69 3.08 19.13 13.45
C TRP A 69 2.74 17.68 13.76
N ASP A 70 1.46 17.37 13.97
CA ASP A 70 1.02 16.00 14.25
C ASP A 70 0.60 15.26 12.98
N ARG A 71 -0.18 15.94 12.13
CA ARG A 71 -0.61 15.43 10.83
C ARG A 71 -0.65 16.55 9.80
N ILE A 72 -0.14 16.30 8.59
CA ILE A 72 -0.23 17.26 7.49
C ILE A 72 -1.60 17.11 6.85
N THR A 73 -2.45 18.11 7.06
CA THR A 73 -3.77 18.21 6.41
C THR A 73 -3.75 19.12 5.19
N SER A 74 -2.71 19.96 5.05
CA SER A 74 -2.60 20.92 3.95
C SER A 74 -2.39 20.20 2.61
N PRO A 75 -3.34 20.33 1.65
CA PRO A 75 -3.25 19.65 0.35
C PRO A 75 -2.03 20.10 -0.46
N LEU A 76 -1.63 21.37 -0.32
CA LEU A 76 -0.46 21.91 -1.01
C LEU A 76 0.84 21.27 -0.51
N VAL A 77 0.97 21.11 0.80
CA VAL A 77 2.14 20.46 1.41
C VAL A 77 2.19 18.99 1.01
N LEU A 78 1.05 18.29 1.04
CA LEU A 78 0.96 16.90 0.59
C LEU A 78 1.33 16.75 -0.89
N ARG A 79 0.89 17.66 -1.76
CA ARG A 79 1.21 17.63 -3.19
C ARG A 79 2.70 17.87 -3.46
N VAL A 80 3.34 18.73 -2.69
CA VAL A 80 4.80 18.98 -2.79
C VAL A 80 5.61 17.81 -2.23
N LEU A 81 5.15 17.19 -1.15
CA LEU A 81 5.82 16.05 -0.53
C LEU A 81 5.63 14.74 -1.28
N ALA A 82 4.49 14.54 -1.94
CA ALA A 82 4.15 13.32 -2.64
C ALA A 82 5.29 12.81 -3.56
N PRO A 83 5.88 13.63 -4.46
CA PRO A 83 6.98 13.17 -5.29
C PRO A 83 8.25 12.81 -4.50
N MET A 84 8.51 13.47 -3.36
CA MET A 84 9.66 13.16 -2.51
C MET A 84 9.47 11.79 -1.83
N VAL A 85 8.30 11.58 -1.22
CA VAL A 85 7.93 10.32 -0.57
C VAL A 85 7.96 9.17 -1.58
N LYS A 86 7.38 9.36 -2.78
CA LYS A 86 7.38 8.35 -3.86
C LYS A 86 8.81 7.97 -4.27
N LYS A 87 9.71 8.95 -4.42
CA LYS A 87 11.14 8.68 -4.70
C LYS A 87 11.83 7.89 -3.59
N MET A 88 11.56 8.22 -2.33
CA MET A 88 12.14 7.52 -1.18
C MET A 88 11.68 6.06 -1.12
N LEU A 89 10.38 5.82 -1.30
CA LEU A 89 9.82 4.48 -1.32
C LEU A 89 10.41 3.65 -2.46
N LYS A 90 10.47 4.18 -3.70
CA LYS A 90 11.09 3.45 -4.80
C LYS A 90 12.55 3.09 -4.52
N ALA A 91 13.31 4.02 -3.96
CA ALA A 91 14.71 3.80 -3.66
C ALA A 91 14.90 2.74 -2.58
N LEU A 92 14.08 2.76 -1.53
CA LEU A 92 14.03 1.71 -0.51
C LEU A 92 13.65 0.35 -1.11
N GLY A 93 12.63 0.30 -1.96
CA GLY A 93 12.20 -0.94 -2.59
C GLY A 93 13.21 -1.55 -3.54
N ARG A 94 14.04 -0.73 -4.18
CA ARG A 94 15.18 -1.21 -4.99
C ARG A 94 16.32 -1.78 -4.16
N ALA A 95 16.51 -1.29 -2.94
CA ALA A 95 17.48 -1.84 -1.99
C ALA A 95 16.94 -3.07 -1.27
N PHE A 96 15.63 -3.32 -1.32
CA PHE A 96 14.98 -4.44 -0.67
C PHE A 96 14.93 -5.67 -1.59
N GLU A 97 15.88 -6.59 -1.38
CA GLU A 97 16.01 -7.86 -2.10
C GLU A 97 14.99 -8.93 -1.63
N ALA A 98 13.70 -8.62 -1.62
CA ALA A 98 12.69 -9.65 -1.41
C ALA A 98 12.29 -10.31 -2.74
N PRO A 99 12.16 -11.65 -2.78
CA PRO A 99 11.61 -12.38 -3.92
C PRO A 99 10.10 -12.11 -4.00
N LEU A 100 9.77 -10.99 -4.63
CA LEU A 100 8.43 -10.64 -5.10
C LEU A 100 8.48 -10.70 -6.63
N THR A 101 8.19 -11.87 -7.17
CA THR A 101 7.95 -12.10 -8.60
C THR A 101 6.53 -11.65 -8.91
N VAL A 102 6.36 -10.34 -9.13
CA VAL A 102 5.10 -9.82 -9.66
C VAL A 102 5.13 -10.10 -11.16
N GLU A 103 4.36 -11.07 -11.62
CA GLU A 103 3.95 -11.16 -13.02
C GLU A 103 2.52 -10.67 -13.10
N SER A 104 2.32 -9.45 -13.61
CA SER A 104 0.97 -8.98 -13.90
C SER A 104 0.98 -7.96 -15.03
N GLY A 105 0.24 -8.30 -16.09
CA GLY A 105 -0.07 -7.46 -17.24
C GLY A 105 -1.32 -6.59 -17.04
N ALA A 106 -1.52 -6.04 -15.84
CA ALA A 106 -2.59 -5.08 -15.59
C ALA A 106 -2.03 -3.88 -14.79
N GLU A 107 -2.17 -2.70 -15.40
CA GLU A 107 -1.88 -1.34 -14.93
C GLU A 107 -0.92 -1.14 -13.74
N ALA A 108 0.32 -0.80 -14.09
CA ALA A 108 1.22 0.23 -13.54
C ALA A 108 1.21 0.60 -12.04
N VAL A 109 0.82 -0.28 -11.11
CA VAL A 109 1.18 -0.08 -9.71
C VAL A 109 2.70 -0.09 -9.59
N ASP A 110 3.24 0.97 -9.00
CA ASP A 110 4.67 1.24 -8.88
C ASP A 110 5.36 0.22 -7.97
N ARG A 111 5.76 -0.92 -8.54
CA ARG A 111 6.31 -2.09 -7.83
C ARG A 111 7.41 -1.72 -6.85
N ASP A 112 8.32 -0.84 -7.26
CA ASP A 112 9.42 -0.37 -6.42
C ASP A 112 8.90 0.40 -5.19
N ALA A 113 7.84 1.20 -5.34
CA ALA A 113 7.26 1.93 -4.22
C ALA A 113 6.58 0.97 -3.23
N VAL A 114 5.86 -0.04 -3.72
CA VAL A 114 5.24 -1.07 -2.86
C VAL A 114 6.32 -1.86 -2.10
N LYS A 115 7.39 -2.28 -2.77
CA LYS A 115 8.55 -2.88 -2.11
C LYS A 115 9.15 -1.96 -1.05
N GLY A 116 9.19 -0.66 -1.32
CA GLY A 116 9.62 0.36 -0.36
C GLY A 116 8.77 0.39 0.91
N VAL A 117 7.44 0.39 0.75
CA VAL A 117 6.49 0.33 1.87
C VAL A 117 6.69 -0.96 2.66
N LEU A 118 6.84 -2.09 1.97
CA LEU A 118 7.11 -3.38 2.60
C LEU A 118 8.45 -3.37 3.35
N SER A 119 9.48 -2.69 2.84
CA SER A 119 10.77 -2.56 3.52
C SER A 119 10.71 -1.68 4.78
N LEU A 120 9.75 -0.74 4.85
CA LEU A 120 9.51 0.06 6.05
C LEU A 120 8.92 -0.81 7.15
N MET A 121 8.03 -1.73 6.79
CA MET A 121 7.62 -2.79 7.69
C MET A 121 8.84 -3.68 7.92
N CYS A 122 9.15 -4.00 9.16
CA CYS A 122 10.27 -4.91 9.43
C CYS A 122 10.10 -6.20 8.61
N ASP A 123 11.19 -6.81 8.18
CA ASP A 123 11.18 -8.06 7.41
C ASP A 123 10.32 -9.14 8.10
N SER A 124 10.32 -9.13 9.43
CA SER A 124 9.44 -9.94 10.27
C SER A 124 7.95 -9.69 10.05
N ALA A 125 7.51 -8.43 9.93
CA ALA A 125 6.12 -8.07 9.70
C ALA A 125 5.64 -8.52 8.31
N TYR A 126 6.48 -8.37 7.29
CA TYR A 126 6.18 -8.91 5.96
C TYR A 126 6.03 -10.43 5.97
N ARG A 127 6.94 -11.15 6.64
CA ARG A 127 6.86 -12.62 6.78
C ARG A 127 5.57 -13.05 7.49
N ILE A 128 5.15 -12.34 8.53
CA ILE A 128 3.90 -12.60 9.24
C ILE A 128 2.70 -12.38 8.31
N VAL A 129 2.64 -11.25 7.60
CA VAL A 129 1.54 -10.94 6.67
C VAL A 129 1.48 -11.99 5.54
N ARG A 130 2.63 -12.42 5.02
CA ARG A 130 2.70 -13.48 4.02
C ARG A 130 2.17 -14.81 4.53
N GLN A 131 2.51 -15.21 5.75
CA GLN A 131 1.96 -16.42 6.38
C GLN A 131 0.44 -16.34 6.55
N VAL A 132 -0.09 -15.16 6.89
CA VAL A 132 -1.55 -14.95 6.96
C VAL A 132 -2.18 -15.05 5.58
N ALA A 133 -1.56 -14.45 4.56
CA ALA A 133 -2.00 -14.54 3.17
C ALA A 133 -2.04 -15.98 2.66
N GLU A 134 -1.05 -16.80 3.03
CA GLU A 134 -0.96 -18.23 2.69
C GLU A 134 -2.14 -19.01 3.29
N ARG A 135 -2.45 -18.77 4.56
CA ARG A 135 -3.59 -19.40 5.23
C ARG A 135 -4.93 -19.00 4.61
N LEU A 136 -5.13 -17.70 4.36
CA LEU A 136 -6.36 -17.18 3.73
C LEU A 136 -6.55 -17.75 2.32
N SER A 137 -5.48 -17.81 1.54
CA SER A 137 -5.49 -18.45 0.22
C SER A 137 -5.87 -19.93 0.33
N GLY A 138 -5.33 -20.65 1.31
CA GLY A 138 -5.67 -22.05 1.58
C GLY A 138 -7.15 -22.25 1.89
N TYR A 139 -7.74 -21.41 2.75
CA TYR A 139 -9.18 -21.45 3.05
C TYR A 139 -10.05 -21.11 1.84
N ALA A 140 -9.69 -20.09 1.07
CA ALA A 140 -10.43 -19.74 -0.13
C ALA A 140 -10.38 -20.87 -1.19
N GLN A 141 -9.24 -21.56 -1.32
CA GLN A 141 -9.11 -22.73 -2.19
C GLN A 141 -9.96 -23.91 -1.73
N SER A 142 -10.04 -24.17 -0.42
CA SER A 142 -10.90 -25.24 0.11
C SER A 142 -12.40 -24.95 -0.10
N TRP A 143 -12.78 -23.68 -0.21
CA TRP A 143 -14.12 -23.25 -0.63
C TRP A 143 -14.34 -23.23 -2.15
N GLY A 144 -13.39 -23.72 -2.94
CA GLY A 144 -13.51 -23.85 -4.39
C GLY A 144 -12.96 -22.66 -5.19
N ASN A 145 -12.43 -21.61 -4.54
CA ASN A 145 -11.77 -20.51 -5.23
C ASN A 145 -10.32 -20.86 -5.60
N ARG A 146 -10.15 -21.54 -6.74
CA ARG A 146 -8.83 -21.94 -7.26
C ARG A 146 -7.92 -20.76 -7.61
N LEU A 147 -8.48 -19.58 -7.89
CA LEU A 147 -7.70 -18.39 -8.22
C LEU A 147 -6.99 -17.81 -6.99
N ALA A 148 -7.43 -18.14 -5.78
CA ALA A 148 -6.83 -17.66 -4.54
C ALA A 148 -5.35 -18.04 -4.39
N ARG A 149 -4.87 -19.06 -5.10
CA ARG A 149 -3.43 -19.41 -5.16
C ARG A 149 -2.58 -18.25 -5.67
N LYS A 150 -3.10 -17.42 -6.58
CA LYS A 150 -2.39 -16.26 -7.15
C LYS A 150 -2.34 -15.06 -6.22
N TRP A 151 -3.11 -15.06 -5.13
CA TRP A 151 -3.14 -13.93 -4.19
C TRP A 151 -1.80 -13.69 -3.51
N LEU A 152 -0.96 -14.73 -3.38
CA LEU A 152 0.39 -14.60 -2.83
C LEU A 152 1.34 -13.83 -3.74
N ASP A 153 1.06 -13.84 -5.05
CA ASP A 153 1.83 -13.11 -6.06
C ASP A 153 1.25 -11.72 -6.33
N ASP A 154 0.05 -11.45 -5.82
CA ASP A 154 -0.64 -10.16 -5.93
C ASP A 154 -0.14 -9.20 -4.84
N ALA A 155 0.70 -8.24 -5.27
CA ALA A 155 1.22 -7.20 -4.39
C ALA A 155 0.12 -6.32 -3.78
N GLY A 156 -1.00 -6.13 -4.49
CA GLY A 156 -2.17 -5.41 -3.98
C GLY A 156 -2.80 -6.16 -2.81
N PHE A 157 -2.95 -7.48 -2.92
CA PHE A 157 -3.47 -8.31 -1.84
C PHE A 157 -2.57 -8.30 -0.59
N ILE A 158 -1.26 -8.47 -0.78
CA ILE A 158 -0.30 -8.40 0.33
C ILE A 158 -0.30 -7.01 0.97
N CYS A 159 -0.34 -5.95 0.15
CA CYS A 159 -0.40 -4.57 0.63
C CYS A 159 -1.70 -4.30 1.40
N TYR A 160 -2.83 -4.80 0.92
CA TYR A 160 -4.12 -4.72 1.61
C TYR A 160 -4.07 -5.41 2.97
N LEU A 161 -3.61 -6.67 3.04
CA LEU A 161 -3.47 -7.38 4.33
C LEU A 161 -2.52 -6.66 5.28
N THR A 162 -1.43 -6.12 4.74
CA THR A 162 -0.49 -5.27 5.46
C THR A 162 -1.20 -4.05 6.06
N MET A 163 -1.95 -3.31 5.25
CA MET A 163 -2.67 -2.12 5.68
C MET A 163 -3.69 -2.48 6.75
N MET A 164 -4.47 -3.55 6.55
CA MET A 164 -5.46 -4.04 7.51
C MET A 164 -4.83 -4.53 8.82
N SER A 165 -3.56 -4.96 8.79
CA SER A 165 -2.82 -5.42 9.96
C SER A 165 -2.16 -4.28 10.76
N LEU A 166 -2.11 -3.06 10.21
CA LEU A 166 -1.54 -1.91 10.91
C LEU A 166 -2.36 -1.59 12.15
N PRO A 167 -1.72 -1.23 13.29
CA PRO A 167 -2.43 -0.88 14.52
C PRO A 167 -3.50 0.20 14.36
N GLN A 168 -3.28 1.12 13.41
CA GLN A 168 -4.18 2.23 13.08
C GLN A 168 -5.46 1.78 12.33
N ASN A 169 -5.41 0.63 11.66
CA ASN A 169 -6.53 0.01 10.93
C ASN A 169 -7.14 -1.18 11.66
N ARG A 170 -6.68 -1.46 12.90
CA ARG A 170 -7.44 -2.30 13.81
C ARG A 170 -8.73 -1.56 14.12
N ASN A 171 -9.77 -1.83 13.34
CA ASN A 171 -11.13 -1.60 13.76
C ASN A 171 -11.25 -2.20 15.17
N LEU A 172 -11.64 -1.38 16.15
CA LEU A 172 -11.82 -1.75 17.55
C LEU A 172 -12.91 -2.83 17.75
N TYR A 173 -13.49 -3.36 16.67
CA TYR A 173 -14.43 -4.46 16.68
C TYR A 173 -13.70 -5.82 16.60
N ALA A 174 -13.30 -6.21 17.82
CA ALA A 174 -13.34 -7.55 18.40
C ALA A 174 -12.39 -8.66 17.90
N PRO A 175 -11.88 -9.48 18.84
CA PRO A 175 -11.17 -10.71 18.54
C PRO A 175 -12.16 -11.76 18.02
N PHE A 176 -11.94 -12.27 16.82
CA PHE A 176 -12.55 -13.53 16.42
C PHE A 176 -11.79 -14.65 17.16
N THR A 177 -12.19 -14.95 18.40
CA THR A 177 -11.92 -16.27 18.97
C THR A 177 -12.70 -17.28 18.16
N ILE A 178 -12.03 -17.93 17.21
CA ILE A 178 -12.53 -19.18 16.61
C ILE A 178 -12.24 -20.26 17.64
N THR A 179 -13.22 -20.54 18.51
CA THR A 179 -13.26 -21.81 19.22
C THR A 179 -13.57 -22.90 18.20
N VAL A 180 -12.65 -23.87 18.10
CA VAL A 180 -12.77 -25.11 17.32
C VAL A 180 -13.82 -26.01 17.94
#